data_AF-A0A7K2M6M0-F1
#
_entry.id   AF-A0A7K2M6M0-F1
#
_cell.length_a   1.000
_cell.length_b   1.000
_cell.length_c   1.000
_cell.angle_alpha   90.00
_cell.angle_beta   90.00
_cell.angle_gamma   90.00
#
_symmetry.space_group_name_H-M   'P 1'
#
loop_
_entity.id
_entity.type
_entity.pdbx_description
1 polymer ?
#
loop_
_entity_poly.entity_id
_entity_poly.type
_entity_poly.pdbx_seq_one_letter_code
_entity_poly.pdbx_strand_id
1 'polypeptide(L)'
;DWLLAEPESADASVLLGMALVRRALRGEEKPENARETCRAAAALAPADPTPWLGLLLLERALGEEADVVRLFDEVRLRHADHHHAHHVMVAALAERHAEAGPDPLHEVYDFANWAAEQAPADSPLAILPVVAHAERYRVLAAAGLASADPAASGHWAGRRARQVMKSAFDWWLEWGQEGHPRHMIDLNYLAHAKHCEGRAAEAAALFLRIGEHATPAPWSYPDRDPYTAFRTARASALGTA
;
A
#
# COMPACT_ATOMS: atom_id res chain seq x y z
N ASP A 1 21.07 -21.01 9.25
CA ASP A 1 22.47 -21.16 8.81
C ASP A 1 23.28 -19.89 8.98
N TRP A 2 22.92 -18.76 8.35
CA TRP A 2 23.68 -17.50 8.53
C TRP A 2 23.75 -17.05 10.00
N LEU A 3 22.63 -16.97 10.71
CA LEU A 3 22.62 -16.59 12.14
C LEU A 3 23.35 -17.60 13.06
N LEU A 4 23.49 -18.86 12.63
CA LEU A 4 24.29 -19.85 13.39
C LEU A 4 25.80 -19.61 13.20
N ALA A 5 26.21 -19.14 12.01
CA ALA A 5 27.58 -18.78 11.73
C ALA A 5 27.97 -17.43 12.33
N GLU A 6 27.03 -16.48 12.37
CA GLU A 6 27.22 -15.11 12.88
C GLU A 6 26.07 -14.70 13.81
N PRO A 7 26.08 -15.13 15.09
CA PRO A 7 24.97 -14.88 16.03
C PRO A 7 24.70 -13.40 16.32
N GLU A 8 25.74 -12.57 16.22
CA GLU A 8 25.67 -11.12 16.48
C GLU A 8 25.34 -10.31 15.21
N SER A 9 25.11 -10.97 14.06
CA SER A 9 24.78 -10.27 12.82
C SER A 9 23.38 -9.67 12.90
N ALA A 10 23.34 -8.33 12.89
CA ALA A 10 22.09 -7.59 12.88
C ALA A 10 21.27 -7.90 11.62
N ASP A 11 21.89 -7.91 10.44
CA ASP A 11 21.23 -8.21 9.17
C ASP A 11 20.62 -9.62 9.16
N ALA A 12 21.34 -10.61 9.70
CA ALA A 12 20.83 -11.98 9.81
C ALA A 12 19.61 -12.04 10.75
N SER A 13 19.66 -11.30 11.86
CA SER A 13 18.56 -11.17 12.81
C SER A 13 17.33 -10.49 12.19
N VAL A 14 17.52 -9.39 11.43
CA VAL A 14 16.45 -8.70 10.71
C VAL A 14 15.81 -9.63 9.68
N LEU A 15 16.62 -10.32 8.88
CA LEU A 15 16.14 -11.25 7.87
C LEU A 15 15.32 -12.39 8.49
N LEU A 16 15.78 -12.96 9.59
CA LEU A 16 15.04 -14.00 10.33
C LEU A 16 13.71 -13.45 10.85
N GLY A 17 13.71 -12.28 11.48
CA GLY A 17 12.48 -11.63 11.97
C GLY A 17 11.45 -11.45 10.85
N MET A 18 11.88 -10.92 9.71
CA MET A 18 11.01 -10.75 8.54
C MET A 18 10.49 -12.09 7.99
N ALA A 19 11.31 -13.13 7.96
CA ALA A 19 10.89 -14.47 7.55
C ALA A 19 9.82 -15.05 8.49
N LEU A 20 10.01 -14.92 9.81
CA LEU A 20 9.05 -15.40 10.80
C LEU A 20 7.73 -14.63 10.74
N VAL A 21 7.76 -13.31 10.51
CA VAL A 21 6.54 -12.53 10.26
C VAL A 21 5.78 -13.08 9.05
N ARG A 22 6.46 -13.36 7.94
CA ARG A 22 5.82 -13.92 6.74
C ARG A 22 5.23 -15.31 6.98
N ARG A 23 5.89 -16.16 7.76
CA ARG A 23 5.37 -17.48 8.14
C ARG A 23 4.17 -17.36 9.09
N ALA A 24 4.21 -16.46 10.06
CA ALA A 24 3.12 -16.24 11.00
C ALA A 24 1.85 -15.74 10.28
N LEU A 25 2.00 -14.83 9.32
CA LEU A 25 0.89 -14.37 8.46
C LEU A 25 0.29 -15.46 7.57
N ARG A 26 1.02 -16.57 7.34
CA ARG A 26 0.52 -17.77 6.64
C ARG A 26 -0.04 -18.83 7.59
N GLY A 27 0.03 -18.62 8.91
CA GLY A 27 -0.34 -19.61 9.93
C GLY A 27 0.70 -20.73 10.13
N GLU A 28 1.92 -20.56 9.62
CA GLU A 28 3.01 -21.54 9.67
C GLU A 28 3.98 -21.33 10.84
N GLU A 29 3.74 -20.29 11.66
CA GLU A 29 4.58 -19.88 12.78
C GLU A 29 3.74 -19.18 13.86
N LYS A 30 4.19 -19.24 15.11
CA LYS A 30 3.53 -18.50 16.21
C LYS A 30 3.82 -17.00 16.09
N PRO A 31 2.81 -16.12 16.14
CA PRO A 31 3.03 -14.67 16.11
C PRO A 31 3.99 -14.17 17.20
N GLU A 32 3.99 -14.80 18.37
CA GLU A 32 4.86 -14.45 19.51
C GLU A 32 6.34 -14.60 19.16
N ASN A 33 6.71 -15.68 18.46
CA ASN A 33 8.10 -15.92 18.02
C ASN A 33 8.56 -14.83 17.04
N ALA A 34 7.69 -14.44 16.11
CA ALA A 34 7.96 -13.36 15.17
C ALA A 34 8.11 -12.02 15.90
N ARG A 35 7.23 -11.73 16.87
CA ARG A 35 7.29 -10.50 17.70
C ARG A 35 8.60 -10.40 18.48
N GLU A 36 8.98 -11.48 19.18
CA GLU A 36 10.21 -11.53 19.96
C GLU A 36 11.44 -11.35 19.06
N THR A 37 11.49 -12.05 17.93
CA THR A 37 12.62 -11.97 17.00
C THR A 37 12.75 -10.58 16.38
N CYS A 38 11.65 -9.96 15.95
CA CYS A 38 11.70 -8.59 15.43
C CYS A 38 12.12 -7.58 16.50
N ARG A 39 11.68 -7.73 17.76
CA ARG A 39 12.12 -6.84 18.86
C ARG A 39 13.60 -7.02 19.18
N ALA A 40 14.10 -8.25 19.17
CA ALA A 40 15.53 -8.53 19.34
C ALA A 40 16.36 -7.92 18.19
N ALA A 41 15.90 -8.08 16.94
CA ALA A 41 16.53 -7.47 15.78
C ALA A 41 16.51 -5.92 15.84
N ALA A 42 15.41 -5.32 16.29
CA ALA A 42 15.31 -3.88 16.51
C ALA A 42 16.29 -3.37 17.58
N ALA A 43 16.58 -4.17 18.61
CA ALA A 43 17.57 -3.82 19.63
C ALA A 43 19.00 -3.90 19.09
N LEU A 44 19.29 -4.84 18.18
CA LEU A 44 20.60 -4.97 17.52
C LEU A 44 20.84 -3.91 16.43
N ALA A 45 19.80 -3.49 15.73
CA ALA A 45 19.85 -2.41 14.72
C ALA A 45 18.84 -1.30 15.03
N PRO A 46 19.10 -0.43 16.04
CA PRO A 46 18.15 0.59 16.47
C PRO A 46 17.77 1.62 15.40
N ALA A 47 18.60 1.82 14.38
CA ALA A 47 18.34 2.74 13.28
C ALA A 47 17.59 2.10 12.09
N ASP A 48 17.51 0.78 12.01
CA ASP A 48 16.86 0.08 10.90
C ASP A 48 15.33 0.08 11.09
N PRO A 49 14.53 0.62 10.16
CA PRO A 49 13.07 0.56 10.24
C PRO A 49 12.50 -0.83 9.98
N THR A 50 13.26 -1.75 9.39
CA THR A 50 12.78 -3.03 8.86
C THR A 50 12.13 -3.93 9.91
N PRO A 51 12.70 -4.14 11.12
CA PRO A 51 12.05 -4.94 12.15
C PRO A 51 10.71 -4.37 12.60
N TRP A 52 10.61 -3.04 12.68
CA TRP A 52 9.39 -2.33 13.04
C TRP A 52 8.33 -2.43 11.95
N LEU A 53 8.73 -2.38 10.67
CA LEU A 53 7.86 -2.69 9.55
C LEU A 53 7.35 -4.13 9.60
N GLY A 54 8.20 -5.09 9.98
CA GLY A 54 7.80 -6.49 10.20
C GLY A 54 6.70 -6.61 11.26
N LEU A 55 6.90 -5.97 12.41
CA LEU A 55 5.89 -5.90 13.47
C LEU A 55 4.61 -5.21 13.00
N LEU A 56 4.72 -4.08 12.29
CA LEU A 56 3.57 -3.33 11.75
C LEU A 56 2.72 -4.21 10.83
N LEU A 57 3.36 -4.97 9.94
CA LEU A 57 2.69 -5.92 9.04
C LEU A 57 1.98 -7.04 9.81
N LEU A 58 2.58 -7.52 10.91
CA LEU A 58 2.01 -8.57 11.74
C LEU A 58 0.79 -8.06 12.53
N GLU A 59 0.92 -6.94 13.23
CA GLU A 59 -0.17 -6.38 14.04
C GLU A 59 -1.31 -5.83 13.19
N ARG A 60 -1.02 -5.36 11.97
CA ARG A 60 -2.07 -5.02 11.00
C ARG A 60 -3.04 -6.19 10.75
N ALA A 61 -2.54 -7.42 10.79
CA ALA A 61 -3.33 -8.62 10.49
C ALA A 61 -3.87 -9.31 11.76
N LEU A 62 -3.13 -9.28 12.86
CA LEU A 62 -3.38 -10.13 14.04
C LEU A 62 -3.45 -9.34 15.36
N GLY A 63 -3.20 -8.04 15.33
CA GLY A 63 -3.04 -7.20 16.52
C GLY A 63 -4.19 -6.23 16.73
N GLU A 64 -3.98 -5.37 17.71
CA GLU A 64 -4.89 -4.27 18.03
C GLU A 64 -4.52 -3.01 17.28
N GLU A 65 -5.52 -2.16 17.03
CA GLU A 65 -5.35 -0.91 16.30
C GLU A 65 -4.30 0.02 16.93
N ALA A 66 -4.25 0.09 18.27
CA ALA A 66 -3.28 0.91 18.99
C ALA A 66 -1.82 0.48 18.72
N ASP A 67 -1.59 -0.82 18.52
CA ASP A 67 -0.26 -1.33 18.19
C ASP A 67 0.16 -0.95 16.77
N VAL A 68 -0.78 -0.94 15.82
CA VAL A 68 -0.52 -0.49 14.43
C VAL A 68 -0.03 0.95 14.42
N VAL A 69 -0.72 1.86 15.12
CA VAL A 69 -0.32 3.28 15.22
C VAL A 69 1.08 3.39 15.83
N ARG A 70 1.30 2.76 16.99
CA ARG A 70 2.58 2.82 17.72
C ARG A 70 3.74 2.30 16.87
N LEU A 71 3.54 1.18 16.16
CA LEU A 71 4.59 0.59 15.32
C LEU A 71 4.85 1.39 14.05
N PHE A 72 3.82 2.03 13.49
CA PHE A 72 3.99 2.97 12.39
C PHE A 72 4.86 4.17 12.80
N ASP A 73 4.65 4.71 14.00
CA ASP A 73 5.48 5.81 14.53
C ASP A 73 6.94 5.38 14.72
N GLU A 74 7.21 4.15 15.17
CA GLU A 74 8.58 3.61 15.25
C GLU A 74 9.24 3.53 13.87
N VAL A 75 8.51 3.16 12.82
CA VAL A 75 9.05 3.18 11.46
C VAL A 75 9.34 4.62 11.02
N ARG A 76 8.39 5.55 11.22
CA ARG A 76 8.53 6.96 10.83
C ARG A 76 9.67 7.67 11.55
N LEU A 77 9.92 7.33 12.81
CA LEU A 77 11.04 7.90 13.58
C LEU A 77 12.39 7.61 12.92
N ARG A 78 12.51 6.47 12.22
CA ARG A 78 13.73 6.01 11.54
C ARG A 78 13.77 6.38 10.07
N HIS A 79 12.61 6.38 9.41
CA HIS A 79 12.46 6.70 8.00
C HIS A 79 11.11 7.39 7.78
N ALA A 80 11.12 8.72 7.78
CA ALA A 80 9.93 9.56 7.85
C ALA A 80 8.95 9.36 6.68
N ASP A 81 9.45 9.06 5.49
CA ASP A 81 8.66 8.83 4.28
C ASP A 81 8.68 7.35 3.84
N HIS A 82 8.86 6.42 4.78
CA HIS A 82 8.90 4.99 4.49
C HIS A 82 7.65 4.51 3.73
N HIS A 83 7.78 4.32 2.42
CA HIS A 83 6.67 4.01 1.51
C HIS A 83 5.79 2.84 1.97
N HIS A 84 6.39 1.67 2.30
CA HIS A 84 5.59 0.49 2.64
C HIS A 84 4.76 0.70 3.92
N ALA A 85 5.34 1.32 4.95
CA ALA A 85 4.65 1.57 6.20
C ALA A 85 3.46 2.53 6.01
N HIS A 86 3.60 3.56 5.16
CA HIS A 86 2.49 4.47 4.86
C HIS A 86 1.33 3.75 4.14
N HIS A 87 1.62 2.85 3.19
CA HIS A 87 0.56 2.04 2.56
C HIS A 87 -0.14 1.13 3.56
N VAL A 88 0.61 0.54 4.50
CA VAL A 88 0.02 -0.28 5.58
C VAL A 88 -0.82 0.60 6.51
N MET A 89 -0.40 1.82 6.84
CA MET A 89 -1.19 2.70 7.68
C MET A 89 -2.48 3.16 6.96
N VAL A 90 -2.39 3.55 5.69
CA VAL A 90 -3.56 3.93 4.87
C VAL A 90 -4.59 2.82 4.86
N ALA A 91 -4.16 1.60 4.56
CA ALA A 91 -5.10 0.50 4.45
C ALA A 91 -5.71 0.13 5.82
N ALA A 92 -5.00 0.35 6.95
CA ALA A 92 -5.53 0.14 8.30
C ALA A 92 -6.59 1.19 8.64
N LEU A 93 -6.27 2.47 8.38
CA LEU A 93 -7.21 3.58 8.53
C LEU A 93 -8.41 3.45 7.59
N ALA A 94 -8.26 2.78 6.44
CA ALA A 94 -9.36 2.52 5.51
C ALA A 94 -10.35 1.46 6.01
N GLU A 95 -9.97 0.61 6.96
CA GLU A 95 -10.83 -0.43 7.53
C GLU A 95 -11.70 0.08 8.69
N ARG A 96 -11.31 1.20 9.31
CA ARG A 96 -12.08 1.83 10.39
C ARG A 96 -13.43 2.33 9.92
N HIS A 97 -14.43 2.26 10.81
CA HIS A 97 -15.77 2.77 10.56
C HIS A 97 -16.39 2.29 9.25
N ALA A 98 -16.04 1.09 8.78
CA ALA A 98 -16.53 0.55 7.52
C ALA A 98 -18.06 0.47 7.49
N GLU A 99 -18.66 0.16 8.65
CA GLU A 99 -20.10 0.07 8.88
C GLU A 99 -20.84 1.41 8.77
N ALA A 100 -20.14 2.54 8.94
CA ALA A 100 -20.72 3.87 8.78
C ALA A 100 -20.97 4.23 7.30
N GLY A 101 -20.41 3.47 6.37
CA GLY A 101 -20.58 3.67 4.93
C GLY A 101 -19.71 4.79 4.35
N PRO A 102 -20.06 5.30 3.16
CA PRO A 102 -19.25 6.28 2.46
C PRO A 102 -19.17 7.61 3.23
N ASP A 103 -17.96 7.99 3.62
CA ASP A 103 -17.67 9.27 4.26
C ASP A 103 -16.63 10.08 3.45
N PRO A 104 -17.00 11.23 2.85
CA PRO A 104 -16.06 12.11 2.14
C PRO A 104 -14.97 12.75 3.02
N LEU A 105 -15.17 12.76 4.33
CA LEU A 105 -14.26 13.32 5.35
C LEU A 105 -13.55 12.23 6.14
N HIS A 106 -13.56 10.98 5.65
CA HIS A 106 -12.92 9.87 6.32
C HIS A 106 -11.43 10.18 6.62
N GLU A 107 -10.99 9.92 7.85
CA GLU A 107 -9.64 10.27 8.36
C GLU A 107 -8.48 9.78 7.47
N VAL A 108 -8.63 8.63 6.81
CA VAL A 108 -7.65 8.10 5.85
C VAL A 108 -7.26 9.10 4.75
N TYR A 109 -8.19 9.94 4.28
CA TYR A 109 -7.89 10.93 3.25
C TYR A 109 -7.05 12.07 3.80
N ASP A 110 -7.31 12.47 5.04
CA ASP A 110 -6.56 13.55 5.70
C ASP A 110 -5.17 13.05 6.09
N PHE A 111 -5.04 11.82 6.57
CA PHE A 111 -3.75 11.16 6.79
C PHE A 111 -2.92 11.09 5.50
N ALA A 112 -3.53 10.62 4.39
CA ALA A 112 -2.81 10.43 3.14
C ALA A 112 -2.35 11.77 2.53
N ASN A 113 -3.21 12.79 2.59
CA ASN A 113 -2.86 14.15 2.16
C ASN A 113 -1.74 14.73 3.03
N TRP A 114 -1.86 14.66 4.36
CA TRP A 114 -0.84 15.13 5.28
C TRP A 114 0.51 14.44 5.03
N ALA A 115 0.53 13.12 4.87
CA ALA A 115 1.76 12.39 4.62
C ALA A 115 2.41 12.78 3.29
N ALA A 116 1.62 12.99 2.23
CA ALA A 116 2.12 13.50 0.95
C ALA A 116 2.68 14.92 1.06
N GLU A 117 2.02 15.81 1.84
CA GLU A 117 2.45 17.20 2.04
C GLU A 117 3.73 17.33 2.88
N GLN A 118 3.96 16.42 3.82
CA GLN A 118 5.16 16.42 4.67
C GLN A 118 6.38 15.80 3.97
N ALA A 119 6.17 15.00 2.93
CA ALA A 119 7.25 14.31 2.23
C ALA A 119 8.04 15.26 1.30
N PRO A 120 9.30 14.94 0.98
CA PRO A 120 10.03 15.60 -0.11
C PRO A 120 9.24 15.56 -1.42
N ALA A 121 9.44 16.56 -2.27
CA ALA A 121 8.69 16.70 -3.52
C ALA A 121 8.85 15.51 -4.48
N ASP A 122 9.99 14.82 -4.45
CA ASP A 122 10.32 13.64 -5.24
C ASP A 122 9.92 12.32 -4.55
N SER A 123 9.28 12.37 -3.39
CA SER A 123 8.89 11.19 -2.62
C SER A 123 7.65 10.50 -3.24
N PRO A 124 7.65 9.15 -3.34
CA PRO A 124 6.50 8.40 -3.86
C PRO A 124 5.25 8.49 -2.98
N LEU A 125 5.36 9.06 -1.76
CA LEU A 125 4.19 9.36 -0.93
C LEU A 125 3.20 10.34 -1.56
N ALA A 126 3.57 11.06 -2.63
CA ALA A 126 2.64 11.83 -3.44
C ALA A 126 1.49 10.98 -4.04
N ILE A 127 1.68 9.67 -4.19
CA ILE A 127 0.66 8.72 -4.68
C ILE A 127 -0.26 8.23 -3.56
N LEU A 128 0.10 8.43 -2.30
CA LEU A 128 -0.63 7.91 -1.15
C LEU A 128 -2.12 8.33 -1.09
N PRO A 129 -2.51 9.56 -1.49
CA PRO A 129 -3.92 9.91 -1.62
C PRO A 129 -4.69 9.04 -2.63
N VAL A 130 -4.04 8.57 -3.71
CA VAL A 130 -4.65 7.64 -4.67
C VAL A 130 -4.88 6.28 -4.02
N VAL A 131 -3.90 5.81 -3.24
CA VAL A 131 -3.99 4.58 -2.47
C VAL A 131 -5.14 4.65 -1.46
N ALA A 132 -5.31 5.78 -0.76
CA ALA A 132 -6.40 5.97 0.20
C ALA A 132 -7.80 5.84 -0.43
N HIS A 133 -8.00 6.41 -1.62
CA HIS A 133 -9.23 6.25 -2.37
C HIS A 133 -9.49 4.80 -2.79
N ALA A 134 -8.46 4.09 -3.26
CA ALA A 134 -8.59 2.69 -3.67
C ALA A 134 -8.84 1.76 -2.46
N GLU A 135 -8.20 1.99 -1.32
CA GLU A 135 -8.43 1.24 -0.08
C GLU A 135 -9.82 1.50 0.50
N ARG A 136 -10.29 2.75 0.50
CA ARG A 136 -11.67 3.05 0.90
C ARG A 136 -12.69 2.40 -0.01
N TYR A 137 -12.45 2.41 -1.31
CA TYR A 137 -13.27 1.67 -2.25
C TYR A 137 -13.29 0.17 -1.91
N ARG A 138 -12.13 -0.46 -1.71
CA ARG A 138 -12.01 -1.88 -1.36
C ARG A 138 -12.89 -2.23 -0.16
N VAL A 139 -12.78 -1.46 0.93
CA VAL A 139 -13.50 -1.71 2.18
C VAL A 139 -15.01 -1.52 1.99
N LEU A 140 -15.44 -0.45 1.34
CA LEU A 140 -16.87 -0.19 1.10
C LEU A 140 -17.49 -1.24 0.16
N ALA A 141 -16.78 -1.64 -0.89
CA ALA A 141 -17.25 -2.65 -1.83
C ALA A 141 -17.31 -4.05 -1.18
N ALA A 142 -16.32 -4.42 -0.37
CA ALA A 142 -16.34 -5.67 0.40
C ALA A 142 -17.51 -5.72 1.41
N ALA A 143 -17.89 -4.58 2.00
CA ALA A 143 -19.05 -4.46 2.88
C ALA A 143 -20.41 -4.39 2.13
N GLY A 144 -20.42 -4.41 0.80
CA GLY A 144 -21.63 -4.25 -0.01
C GLY A 144 -22.21 -2.83 -0.03
N LEU A 145 -21.43 -1.84 0.42
CA LEU A 145 -21.79 -0.42 0.50
C LEU A 145 -21.36 0.38 -0.75
N ALA A 146 -20.65 -0.26 -1.67
CA ALA A 146 -20.32 0.24 -3.00
C ALA A 146 -20.39 -0.90 -4.04
N SER A 147 -20.43 -0.54 -5.33
CA SER A 147 -20.41 -1.54 -6.40
C SER A 147 -19.14 -2.41 -6.34
N ALA A 148 -19.31 -3.73 -6.51
CA ALA A 148 -18.21 -4.67 -6.65
C ALA A 148 -17.41 -4.48 -7.95
N ASP A 149 -17.96 -3.76 -8.94
CA ASP A 149 -17.22 -3.29 -10.11
C ASP A 149 -16.58 -1.91 -9.81
N PRO A 150 -15.23 -1.81 -9.79
CA PRO A 150 -14.53 -0.58 -9.50
C PRO A 150 -14.90 0.56 -10.45
N ALA A 151 -15.11 0.29 -11.75
CA ALA A 151 -15.45 1.30 -12.74
C ALA A 151 -16.88 1.85 -12.54
N ALA A 152 -17.81 1.00 -12.09
CA ALA A 152 -19.19 1.40 -11.82
C ALA A 152 -19.41 2.01 -10.42
N SER A 153 -18.44 1.92 -9.52
CA SER A 153 -18.60 2.34 -8.11
C SER A 153 -18.58 3.86 -7.89
N GLY A 154 -18.13 4.65 -8.88
CA GLY A 154 -18.14 6.11 -8.82
C GLY A 154 -17.15 6.74 -7.84
N HIS A 155 -16.27 5.97 -7.20
CA HIS A 155 -15.32 6.47 -6.19
C HIS A 155 -14.33 7.53 -6.73
N TRP A 156 -14.16 7.62 -8.05
CA TRP A 156 -13.34 8.64 -8.74
C TRP A 156 -14.13 9.84 -9.31
N ALA A 157 -15.47 9.86 -9.23
CA ALA A 157 -16.28 10.91 -9.87
C ALA A 157 -16.27 12.26 -9.12
N GLY A 158 -16.00 12.24 -7.81
CA GLY A 158 -16.04 13.41 -6.94
C GLY A 158 -14.99 14.48 -7.29
N ARG A 159 -15.23 15.74 -6.90
CA ARG A 159 -14.26 16.84 -7.12
C ARG A 159 -12.93 16.59 -6.41
N ARG A 160 -12.97 16.13 -5.15
CA ARG A 160 -11.77 15.78 -4.36
C ARG A 160 -10.95 14.68 -5.05
N ALA A 161 -11.62 13.60 -5.47
CA ALA A 161 -10.98 12.48 -6.14
C ALA A 161 -10.31 12.90 -7.46
N ARG A 162 -10.96 13.75 -8.27
CA ARG A 162 -10.37 14.31 -9.49
C ARG A 162 -9.14 15.19 -9.22
N GLN A 163 -9.16 15.99 -8.15
CA GLN A 163 -8.00 16.80 -7.76
C GLN A 163 -6.83 15.91 -7.32
N VAL A 164 -7.11 14.91 -6.48
CA VAL A 164 -6.12 13.90 -6.07
C VAL A 164 -5.51 13.23 -7.29
N MET A 165 -6.34 12.78 -8.22
CA MET A 165 -5.89 12.12 -9.45
C MET A 165 -5.01 13.02 -10.30
N LYS A 166 -5.40 14.28 -10.48
CA LYS A 166 -4.61 15.27 -11.21
C LYS A 166 -3.24 15.47 -10.55
N SER A 167 -3.22 15.75 -9.25
CA SER A 167 -1.97 16.00 -8.51
C SER A 167 -1.02 14.80 -8.57
N ALA A 168 -1.54 13.58 -8.37
CA ALA A 168 -0.73 12.36 -8.41
C ALA A 168 -0.19 12.05 -9.82
N PHE A 169 -0.98 12.30 -10.87
CA PHE A 169 -0.55 12.10 -12.24
C PHE A 169 0.47 13.16 -12.69
N ASP A 170 0.27 14.43 -12.33
CA ASP A 170 1.24 15.50 -12.58
C ASP A 170 2.58 15.19 -11.88
N TRP A 171 2.51 14.74 -10.61
CA TRP A 171 3.70 14.28 -9.88
C TRP A 171 4.38 13.11 -10.59
N TRP A 172 3.64 12.12 -11.08
CA TRP A 172 4.23 10.99 -11.82
C TRP A 172 4.91 11.45 -13.13
N LEU A 173 4.35 12.42 -13.84
CA LEU A 173 4.98 12.96 -15.05
C LEU A 173 6.29 13.70 -14.75
N GLU A 174 6.39 14.35 -13.59
CA GLU A 174 7.57 15.12 -13.18
C GLU A 174 8.64 14.23 -12.50
N TRP A 175 8.21 13.35 -11.60
CA TRP A 175 9.05 12.61 -10.65
C TRP A 175 8.92 11.09 -10.72
N GLY A 176 8.13 10.54 -11.65
CA GLY A 176 7.92 9.09 -11.81
C GLY A 176 9.17 8.33 -12.27
N GLN A 177 10.17 8.24 -11.39
CA GLN A 177 11.47 7.62 -11.65
C GLN A 177 11.44 6.11 -11.39
N GLU A 178 12.15 5.34 -12.22
CA GLU A 178 12.32 3.87 -12.03
C GLU A 178 13.15 3.51 -10.78
N GLY A 179 13.81 4.49 -10.16
CA GLY A 179 14.80 4.26 -9.10
C GLY A 179 14.21 3.77 -7.77
N HIS A 180 12.92 4.05 -7.48
CA HIS A 180 12.33 3.59 -6.22
C HIS A 180 12.00 2.09 -6.28
N PRO A 181 12.44 1.25 -5.32
CA PRO A 181 12.25 -0.21 -5.38
C PRO A 181 10.80 -0.68 -5.44
N ARG A 182 9.84 0.19 -5.09
CA ARG A 182 8.40 -0.12 -5.07
C ARG A 182 7.58 0.62 -6.14
N HIS A 183 8.21 1.33 -7.08
CA HIS A 183 7.51 2.15 -8.08
C HIS A 183 6.43 1.40 -8.87
N MET A 184 6.59 0.08 -9.08
CA MET A 184 5.57 -0.73 -9.75
C MET A 184 4.25 -0.81 -8.99
N ILE A 185 4.27 -0.70 -7.65
CA ILE A 185 3.05 -0.63 -6.86
C ILE A 185 2.29 0.65 -7.20
N ASP A 186 2.98 1.79 -7.19
CA ASP A 186 2.39 3.10 -7.47
C ASP A 186 1.84 3.18 -8.88
N LEU A 187 2.58 2.67 -9.87
CA LEU A 187 2.11 2.59 -11.25
C LEU A 187 0.83 1.75 -11.37
N ASN A 188 0.75 0.61 -10.68
CA ASN A 188 -0.46 -0.22 -10.70
C ASN A 188 -1.65 0.50 -10.03
N TYR A 189 -1.44 1.25 -8.95
CA TYR A 189 -2.48 2.09 -8.34
C TYR A 189 -2.96 3.20 -9.28
N LEU A 190 -2.04 3.94 -9.90
CA LEU A 190 -2.37 4.97 -10.87
C LEU A 190 -3.11 4.41 -12.08
N ALA A 191 -2.65 3.27 -12.63
CA ALA A 191 -3.28 2.63 -13.80
C ALA A 191 -4.69 2.15 -13.49
N HIS A 192 -4.88 1.50 -12.34
CA HIS A 192 -6.19 1.09 -11.87
C HIS A 192 -7.12 2.29 -11.71
N ALA A 193 -6.63 3.37 -11.11
CA ALA A 193 -7.43 4.56 -10.86
C ALA A 193 -7.82 5.27 -12.18
N LYS A 194 -6.90 5.41 -13.14
CA LYS A 194 -7.18 5.95 -14.48
C LYS A 194 -8.13 5.07 -15.29
N HIS A 195 -8.02 3.76 -15.14
CA HIS A 195 -8.97 2.82 -15.74
C HIS A 195 -10.39 3.01 -15.17
N CYS A 196 -10.52 3.11 -13.84
CA CYS A 196 -11.81 3.34 -13.19
C CYS A 196 -12.40 4.73 -13.49
N GLU A 197 -11.56 5.74 -13.71
CA GLU A 197 -11.99 7.08 -14.14
C GLU A 197 -12.46 7.11 -15.61
N GLY A 198 -12.16 6.07 -16.41
CA GLY A 198 -12.47 6.02 -17.84
C GLY A 198 -11.50 6.81 -18.73
N ARG A 199 -10.29 7.11 -18.22
CA ARG A 199 -9.27 7.89 -18.94
C ARG A 199 -8.33 6.99 -19.74
N ALA A 200 -8.86 6.42 -20.83
CA ALA A 200 -8.19 5.35 -21.59
C ALA A 200 -6.76 5.70 -22.07
N ALA A 201 -6.52 6.91 -22.56
CA ALA A 201 -5.20 7.31 -23.07
C ALA A 201 -4.13 7.39 -21.95
N GLU A 202 -4.47 7.98 -20.80
CA GLU A 202 -3.57 8.05 -19.64
C GLU A 202 -3.34 6.66 -19.04
N ALA A 203 -4.40 5.84 -18.97
CA ALA A 203 -4.28 4.44 -18.54
C ALA A 203 -3.36 3.64 -19.47
N ALA A 204 -3.47 3.81 -20.79
CA ALA A 204 -2.61 3.15 -21.77
C ALA A 204 -1.13 3.49 -21.56
N ALA A 205 -0.80 4.77 -21.31
CA ALA A 205 0.58 5.19 -21.02
C ALA A 205 1.14 4.48 -19.78
N LEU A 206 0.35 4.38 -18.71
CA LEU A 206 0.73 3.66 -17.49
C LEU A 206 0.87 2.15 -17.73
N PHE A 207 -0.03 1.52 -18.49
CA PHE A 207 0.07 0.09 -18.80
C PHE A 207 1.28 -0.27 -19.67
N LEU A 208 1.66 0.60 -20.60
CA LEU A 208 2.90 0.44 -21.36
C LEU A 208 4.12 0.49 -20.43
N ARG A 209 4.09 1.35 -19.41
CA ARG A 209 5.15 1.48 -18.42
C ARG A 209 5.26 0.28 -17.49
N ILE A 210 4.13 -0.26 -17.05
CA ILE A 210 4.06 -1.43 -16.17
C ILE A 210 4.53 -2.69 -16.92
N GLY A 211 4.17 -2.82 -18.19
CA GLY A 211 4.43 -4.02 -18.97
C GLY A 211 3.68 -5.23 -18.40
N GLU A 212 4.42 -6.26 -17.98
CA GLU A 212 3.88 -7.51 -17.42
C GLU A 212 3.86 -7.52 -15.88
N HIS A 213 4.34 -6.45 -15.24
CA HIS A 213 4.55 -6.39 -13.78
C HIS A 213 3.27 -6.02 -13.02
N ALA A 214 2.24 -6.83 -13.16
CA ALA A 214 1.01 -6.69 -12.39
C ALA A 214 1.24 -6.96 -10.89
N THR A 215 0.66 -6.13 -10.03
CA THR A 215 0.62 -6.36 -8.58
C THR A 215 -0.76 -6.88 -8.14
N PRO A 216 -0.88 -7.65 -7.04
CA PRO A 216 -2.19 -8.07 -6.56
C PRO A 216 -3.14 -6.91 -6.24
N ALA A 217 -2.72 -5.99 -5.38
CA ALA A 217 -3.42 -4.73 -5.14
C ALA A 217 -3.01 -3.67 -6.18
N PRO A 218 -3.94 -2.84 -6.67
CA PRO A 218 -5.38 -2.81 -6.35
C PRO A 218 -6.26 -3.72 -7.23
N TRP A 219 -5.68 -4.48 -8.16
CA TRP A 219 -6.43 -5.26 -9.14
C TRP A 219 -7.30 -6.37 -8.55
N SER A 220 -7.00 -6.80 -7.33
CA SER A 220 -7.82 -7.75 -6.58
C SER A 220 -9.07 -7.12 -5.96
N TYR A 221 -9.29 -5.81 -6.06
CA TYR A 221 -10.37 -5.14 -5.30
C TYR A 221 -11.75 -5.34 -5.95
N PRO A 222 -12.82 -5.58 -5.14
CA PRO A 222 -12.74 -5.99 -3.74
C PRO A 222 -12.25 -7.43 -3.58
N ASP A 223 -12.73 -8.36 -4.42
CA ASP A 223 -12.41 -9.80 -4.35
C ASP A 223 -12.28 -10.42 -5.77
N ARG A 224 -11.44 -9.80 -6.61
CA ARG A 224 -11.19 -10.20 -8.00
C ARG A 224 -9.88 -10.98 -8.14
N ASP A 225 -9.77 -11.80 -9.19
CA ASP A 225 -8.47 -12.31 -9.61
C ASP A 225 -7.64 -11.15 -10.19
N PRO A 226 -6.52 -10.77 -9.53
CA PRO A 226 -5.80 -9.54 -9.87
C PRO A 226 -5.17 -9.60 -11.26
N TYR A 227 -4.64 -10.76 -11.67
CA TYR A 227 -3.94 -10.89 -12.94
C TYR A 227 -4.90 -10.85 -14.12
N THR A 228 -6.08 -11.45 -13.99
CA THR A 228 -7.15 -11.35 -14.99
C THR A 228 -7.69 -9.92 -15.05
N ALA A 229 -7.95 -9.29 -13.90
CA ALA A 229 -8.42 -7.90 -13.86
C ALA A 229 -7.42 -6.93 -14.53
N PHE A 230 -6.12 -7.06 -14.24
CA PHE A 230 -5.06 -6.28 -14.88
C PHE A 230 -5.02 -6.50 -16.39
N ARG A 231 -5.00 -7.76 -16.85
CA ARG A 231 -4.93 -8.09 -18.29
C ARG A 231 -6.14 -7.55 -19.06
N THR A 232 -7.34 -7.69 -18.50
CA THR A 232 -8.57 -7.17 -19.13
C THR A 232 -8.54 -5.64 -19.22
N ALA A 233 -8.18 -4.96 -18.13
CA ALA A 233 -8.07 -3.51 -18.11
C ALA A 233 -6.99 -3.00 -19.10
N ARG A 234 -5.84 -3.68 -19.15
CA ARG A 234 -4.76 -3.41 -20.10
C ARG A 234 -5.20 -3.61 -21.54
N ALA A 235 -5.85 -4.72 -21.87
CA ALA A 235 -6.33 -4.99 -23.22
C ALA A 235 -7.36 -3.93 -23.67
N SER A 236 -8.28 -3.56 -22.78
CA SER A 236 -9.26 -2.50 -23.03
C SER A 236 -8.59 -1.15 -23.30
N ALA A 237 -7.64 -0.74 -22.47
CA ALA A 237 -6.94 0.54 -22.63
C ALA A 237 -6.06 0.60 -23.90
N LEU A 238 -5.46 -0.53 -24.29
CA LEU A 238 -4.60 -0.62 -25.49
C LEU A 238 -5.38 -0.91 -26.78
N GLY A 239 -6.71 -1.07 -26.71
CA GLY A 239 -7.55 -1.38 -27.88
C GLY A 239 -7.30 -2.79 -28.45
N THR A 240 -6.88 -3.74 -27.60
CA THR A 240 -6.62 -5.14 -27.96
C THR A 240 -7.62 -6.12 -27.32
N ALA A 241 -8.76 -5.61 -26.84
CA ALA A 241 -9.83 -6.38 -26.21
C ALA A 241 -10.80 -6.96 -27.25
#